data_AF-A0AAW1E0E9-F1
#
_entry.id   AF-A0AAW1E0E9-F1
#
_cell.length_a   1.000
_cell.length_b   1.000
_cell.length_c   1.000
_cell.angle_alpha   90.00
_cell.angle_beta   90.00
_cell.angle_gamma   90.00
#
_symmetry.space_group_name_H-M   'P 1'
#
loop_
_entity.id
_entity.type
_entity.pdbx_description
1 polymer ?
#
loop_
_entity_poly.entity_id
_entity_poly.type
_entity_poly.pdbx_seq_one_letter_code
_entity_poly.pdbx_strand_id
1 'polypeptide(L)'
;MAGSLKEKQLVRHVYAALQAASCPLVEGLYLQEADSMLQLLCAPSQHRTDILAWICSSINPNFANSKTIVVRSSGPDVLTKEMAVLGQELMLCKADDLDLIRGEASPHRQLRFLEQLLTLVPGCRKAAGHRLDQEMLLNELYAADNLPHFTQMLKPTLDPWPADIKALRNSTKSAPKPSREEAADVATLLQLTQSTLEQLQSQCEFLSSEAQSPGVFSPSSLRVAACDLQLLMATFSHVFDTDLRAFCSRDPPSFSAEADVFQRTHQLLLAFIMELEMLTEVSEGSVSMTEEVKQLQTQPCYRSRGEKRKLPDQLEELSRRIQDFFPLLPS
;
A
#
# COMPACT_ATOMS: atom_id res chain seq x y z
N MET A 1 24.30 13.34 -39.00
CA MET A 1 24.19 14.69 -38.40
C MET A 1 23.03 14.82 -37.41
N ALA A 2 21.81 14.36 -37.70
CA ALA A 2 20.66 14.50 -36.76
C ALA A 2 20.67 13.51 -35.58
N GLY A 3 21.26 12.31 -35.74
CA GLY A 3 21.34 11.29 -34.68
C GLY A 3 22.22 11.70 -33.49
N SER A 4 23.40 12.28 -33.77
CA SER A 4 24.34 12.73 -32.74
C SER A 4 23.78 13.87 -31.88
N LEU A 5 22.93 14.73 -32.44
CA LEU A 5 22.30 15.82 -31.68
C LEU A 5 21.27 15.29 -30.68
N LYS A 6 20.50 14.27 -31.07
CA LYS A 6 19.52 13.61 -30.19
C LYS A 6 20.21 12.85 -29.05
N GLU A 7 21.32 12.16 -29.33
CA GLU A 7 22.12 11.48 -28.29
C GLU A 7 22.72 12.49 -27.29
N LYS A 8 23.26 13.61 -27.78
CA LYS A 8 23.80 14.68 -26.92
C LYS A 8 22.74 15.38 -26.07
N GLN A 9 21.47 15.39 -26.48
CA GLN A 9 20.36 15.87 -25.65
C GLN A 9 19.95 14.83 -24.62
N LEU A 10 19.80 13.58 -25.05
CA LEU A 10 19.40 12.47 -24.20
C LEU A 10 20.41 12.21 -23.07
N VAL A 11 21.71 12.25 -23.36
CA VAL A 11 22.74 12.06 -22.33
C VAL A 11 22.70 13.16 -21.26
N ARG A 12 22.45 14.42 -21.65
CA ARG A 12 22.30 15.52 -20.69
C ARG A 12 21.07 15.33 -19.82
N HIS A 13 19.98 14.83 -20.41
CA HIS A 13 18.77 14.51 -19.67
C HIS A 13 19.02 13.41 -18.63
N VAL A 14 19.60 12.29 -19.04
CA VAL A 14 19.95 11.15 -18.15
C VAL A 14 20.91 11.59 -17.05
N TYR A 15 21.95 12.37 -17.38
CA TYR A 15 22.90 12.88 -16.41
C TYR A 15 22.24 13.83 -15.39
N ALA A 16 21.38 14.74 -15.86
CA ALA A 16 20.62 15.61 -14.97
C ALA A 16 19.62 14.84 -14.09
N ALA A 17 19.06 13.74 -14.59
CA ALA A 17 18.18 12.86 -13.84
C ALA A 17 18.95 12.12 -12.73
N LEU A 18 20.16 11.62 -13.00
CA LEU A 18 21.06 11.05 -11.99
C LEU A 18 21.40 12.06 -10.88
N GLN A 19 21.68 13.31 -11.25
CA GLN A 19 21.89 14.39 -10.27
C GLN A 19 20.62 14.68 -9.45
N ALA A 20 19.44 14.61 -10.07
CA ALA A 20 18.15 14.82 -9.39
C ALA A 20 17.87 13.73 -8.35
N ALA A 21 18.25 12.50 -8.68
CA ALA A 21 18.12 11.33 -7.81
C ALA A 21 19.21 11.27 -6.72
N SER A 22 20.04 12.31 -6.60
CA SER A 22 21.16 12.39 -5.65
C SER A 22 22.09 11.17 -5.75
N CYS A 23 22.40 10.73 -6.98
CA CYS A 23 23.33 9.63 -7.18
C CYS A 23 24.75 10.04 -6.72
N PRO A 24 25.33 9.34 -5.72
CA PRO A 24 26.61 9.74 -5.10
C PRO A 24 27.80 9.60 -6.06
N LEU A 25 27.65 8.79 -7.12
CA LEU A 25 28.71 8.54 -8.09
C LEU A 25 28.86 9.68 -9.11
N VAL A 26 27.84 10.53 -9.26
CA VAL A 26 27.91 11.74 -10.11
C VAL A 26 27.97 13.03 -9.28
N GLU A 27 27.87 12.94 -7.96
CA GLU A 27 27.99 14.08 -7.06
C GLU A 27 29.42 14.64 -7.10
N GLY A 28 29.55 15.95 -7.32
CA GLY A 28 30.85 16.62 -7.48
C GLY A 28 31.52 16.44 -8.85
N LEU A 29 30.98 15.60 -9.73
CA LEU A 29 31.35 15.61 -11.15
C LEU A 29 30.59 16.77 -11.82
N TYR A 30 31.28 17.85 -12.18
CA TYR A 30 30.66 19.02 -12.84
C TYR A 30 30.85 18.93 -14.36
N LEU A 31 30.45 17.81 -14.96
CA LEU A 31 30.57 17.62 -16.41
C LEU A 31 29.63 18.58 -17.15
N GLN A 32 30.18 19.36 -18.09
CA GLN A 32 29.41 20.29 -18.94
C GLN A 32 29.28 19.78 -20.39
N GLU A 33 30.26 19.00 -20.84
CA GLU A 33 30.35 18.52 -22.21
C GLU A 33 29.60 17.19 -22.38
N ALA A 34 28.73 17.12 -23.39
CA ALA A 34 27.95 15.92 -23.67
C ALA A 34 28.82 14.72 -24.04
N ASP A 35 29.99 14.94 -24.65
CA ASP A 35 30.90 13.87 -25.04
C ASP A 35 31.56 13.21 -23.81
N SER A 36 31.89 13.99 -22.76
CA SER A 36 32.35 13.45 -21.47
C SER A 36 31.24 12.70 -20.74
N MET A 37 29.99 13.18 -20.79
CA MET A 37 28.85 12.46 -20.22
C MET A 37 28.59 11.14 -20.96
N LEU A 38 28.72 11.12 -22.29
CA LEU A 38 28.62 9.89 -23.09
C LEU A 38 29.73 8.91 -22.74
N GLN A 39 30.95 9.39 -22.57
CA GLN A 39 32.05 8.55 -22.14
C GLN A 39 31.81 7.95 -20.76
N LEU A 40 31.25 8.73 -19.82
CA LEU A 40 30.92 8.25 -18.48
C LEU A 40 29.80 7.18 -18.49
N LEU A 41 28.71 7.45 -19.20
CA LEU A 41 27.47 6.65 -19.11
C LEU A 41 27.40 5.52 -20.13
N CYS A 42 28.10 5.64 -21.26
CA CYS A 42 27.99 4.69 -22.37
C CYS A 42 29.26 3.88 -22.64
N ALA A 43 30.44 4.33 -22.21
CA ALA A 43 31.67 3.56 -22.42
C ALA A 43 31.84 2.49 -21.32
N PRO A 44 32.34 1.29 -21.66
CA PRO A 44 32.59 0.24 -20.69
C PRO A 44 33.64 0.72 -19.67
N SER A 45 33.24 0.81 -18.40
CA SER A 45 34.09 1.21 -17.29
C SER A 45 33.51 0.73 -15.96
N GLN A 46 34.37 0.56 -14.94
CA GLN A 46 33.90 0.19 -13.61
C GLN A 46 32.91 1.22 -13.06
N HIS A 47 33.20 2.51 -13.26
CA HIS A 47 32.36 3.58 -12.75
C HIS A 47 30.94 3.56 -13.36
N ARG A 48 30.82 3.25 -14.66
CA ARG A 48 29.52 3.03 -15.30
C ARG A 48 28.77 1.87 -14.66
N THR A 49 29.46 0.75 -14.43
CA THR A 49 28.86 -0.43 -13.78
C THR A 49 28.39 -0.09 -12.37
N ASP A 50 29.15 0.68 -11.61
CA ASP A 50 28.78 1.12 -10.27
C ASP A 50 27.55 2.04 -10.31
N ILE A 51 27.46 2.96 -11.29
CA ILE A 51 26.27 3.80 -11.51
C ILE A 51 25.04 2.92 -11.77
N LEU A 52 25.17 1.94 -12.65
CA LEU A 52 24.06 1.03 -12.98
C LEU A 52 23.67 0.17 -11.77
N ALA A 53 24.65 -0.32 -10.99
CA ALA A 53 24.41 -1.07 -9.75
C ALA A 53 23.64 -0.24 -8.73
N TRP A 54 24.00 1.04 -8.59
CA TRP A 54 23.32 1.96 -7.71
C TRP A 54 21.87 2.21 -8.15
N ILE A 55 21.61 2.40 -9.45
CA ILE A 55 20.25 2.53 -9.98
C ILE A 55 19.43 1.27 -9.65
N CYS A 56 19.96 0.09 -9.96
CA CYS A 56 19.31 -1.19 -9.67
C CYS A 56 19.00 -1.38 -8.17
N SER A 57 19.95 -1.02 -7.30
CA SER A 57 19.80 -1.05 -5.84
C SER A 57 18.73 -0.06 -5.34
N SER A 58 18.60 1.08 -6.02
CA SER A 58 17.61 2.10 -5.67
C SER A 58 16.19 1.71 -6.09
N ILE A 59 16.05 0.88 -7.11
CA ILE A 59 14.76 0.35 -7.57
C ILE A 59 14.34 -0.86 -6.70
N ASN A 60 15.28 -1.77 -6.43
CA ASN A 60 15.02 -2.96 -5.64
C ASN A 60 16.02 -3.06 -4.47
N PRO A 61 15.61 -2.78 -3.21
CA PRO A 61 16.51 -2.85 -2.06
C PRO A 61 17.04 -4.27 -1.81
N ASN A 62 16.33 -5.31 -2.28
CA ASN A 62 16.81 -6.68 -2.18
C ASN A 62 17.99 -6.94 -3.12
N PHE A 63 18.17 -6.15 -4.19
CA PHE A 63 19.33 -6.22 -5.08
C PHE A 63 20.63 -5.91 -4.31
N ALA A 64 20.59 -4.96 -3.37
CA ALA A 64 21.72 -4.66 -2.48
C ALA A 64 21.93 -5.71 -1.37
N ASN A 65 20.84 -6.37 -0.94
CA ASN A 65 20.83 -7.34 0.16
C ASN A 65 21.07 -8.79 -0.27
N SER A 66 21.04 -9.08 -1.58
CA SER A 66 21.56 -10.32 -2.13
C SER A 66 22.96 -10.52 -1.58
N LYS A 67 23.15 -11.58 -0.79
CA LYS A 67 24.40 -11.93 -0.08
C LYS A 67 25.60 -12.19 -1.01
N THR A 68 25.52 -11.79 -2.28
CA THR A 68 26.50 -11.85 -3.35
C THR A 68 27.34 -10.57 -3.50
N ILE A 69 26.93 -9.41 -2.93
CA ILE A 69 27.65 -8.13 -3.12
C ILE A 69 28.56 -7.77 -1.92
N VAL A 70 28.28 -8.28 -0.71
CA VAL A 70 29.02 -7.89 0.51
C VAL A 70 30.26 -8.76 0.78
N VAL A 71 30.37 -9.93 0.15
CA VAL A 71 31.59 -10.75 0.18
C VAL A 71 32.29 -10.62 -1.16
N ARG A 72 33.47 -9.99 -1.15
CA ARG A 72 34.41 -9.91 -2.27
C ARG A 72 34.71 -11.30 -2.85
N SER A 73 33.89 -11.81 -3.78
CA SER A 73 34.23 -12.96 -4.66
C SER A 73 33.17 -13.34 -5.72
N SER A 74 32.16 -12.52 -6.02
CA SER A 74 31.34 -12.74 -7.23
C SER A 74 32.00 -11.98 -8.39
N GLY A 75 32.38 -12.70 -9.46
CA GLY A 75 33.05 -12.07 -10.60
C GLY A 75 32.19 -10.99 -11.27
N PRO A 76 32.78 -10.05 -12.02
CA PRO A 76 32.04 -9.00 -12.74
C PRO A 76 30.91 -9.56 -13.64
N ASP A 77 31.06 -10.80 -14.09
CA ASP A 77 30.06 -11.52 -14.88
C ASP A 77 28.78 -11.88 -14.13
N VAL A 78 28.84 -12.09 -12.81
CA VAL A 78 27.65 -12.44 -11.99
C VAL A 78 26.77 -11.21 -11.81
N LEU A 79 27.37 -10.09 -11.39
CA LEU A 79 26.67 -8.82 -11.22
C LEU A 79 26.03 -8.34 -12.52
N THR A 80 26.75 -8.48 -13.65
CA THR A 80 26.23 -8.14 -14.99
C THR A 80 24.97 -8.95 -15.31
N LYS A 81 24.95 -10.25 -14.99
CA LYS A 81 23.78 -11.11 -15.21
C LYS A 81 22.62 -10.75 -14.29
N GLU A 82 22.88 -10.46 -13.02
CA GLU A 82 21.83 -10.03 -12.08
C GLU A 82 21.17 -8.72 -12.53
N MET A 83 21.95 -7.74 -13.00
CA MET A 83 21.39 -6.52 -13.58
C MET A 83 20.57 -6.78 -14.85
N ALA A 84 21.00 -7.70 -15.71
CA ALA A 84 20.26 -8.08 -16.91
C ALA A 84 18.93 -8.78 -16.56
N VAL A 85 18.94 -9.64 -15.54
CA VAL A 85 17.72 -10.29 -15.02
C VAL A 85 16.75 -9.25 -14.46
N LEU A 86 17.24 -8.31 -13.64
CA LEU A 86 16.40 -7.21 -13.14
C LEU A 86 15.83 -6.39 -14.30
N GLY A 87 16.64 -6.07 -15.31
CA GLY A 87 16.19 -5.37 -16.51
C GLY A 87 15.12 -6.16 -17.29
N GLN A 88 15.20 -7.49 -17.32
CA GLN A 88 14.18 -8.36 -17.90
C GLN A 88 12.89 -8.40 -17.07
N GLU A 89 12.99 -8.50 -15.74
CA GLU A 89 11.83 -8.45 -14.85
C GLU A 89 11.08 -7.13 -14.99
N LEU A 90 11.80 -6.03 -15.24
CA LEU A 90 11.25 -4.71 -15.54
C LEU A 90 10.83 -4.53 -17.02
N MET A 91 10.98 -5.56 -17.86
CA MET A 91 10.68 -5.55 -19.30
C MET A 91 11.44 -4.48 -20.11
N LEU A 92 12.64 -4.09 -19.66
CA LEU A 92 13.49 -3.08 -20.31
C LEU A 92 14.57 -3.70 -21.22
N CYS A 93 15.01 -4.93 -20.93
CA CYS A 93 15.96 -5.68 -21.75
C CYS A 93 15.71 -7.20 -21.64
N LYS A 94 16.49 -8.01 -22.35
CA LYS A 94 16.51 -9.48 -22.19
C LYS A 94 17.62 -9.90 -21.21
N ALA A 95 17.52 -11.06 -20.57
CA ALA A 95 18.60 -11.58 -19.71
C ALA A 95 19.94 -11.77 -20.46
N ASP A 96 19.88 -12.01 -21.77
CA ASP A 96 21.07 -12.19 -22.62
C ASP A 96 21.64 -10.86 -23.15
N ASP A 97 21.00 -9.71 -22.91
CA ASP A 97 21.49 -8.38 -23.32
C ASP A 97 22.65 -7.89 -22.41
N LEU A 98 23.68 -8.72 -22.26
CA LEU A 98 24.86 -8.40 -21.43
C LEU A 98 25.70 -7.28 -22.05
N ASP A 99 25.66 -7.11 -23.37
CA ASP A 99 26.28 -6.01 -24.12
C ASP A 99 25.72 -4.65 -23.67
N LEU A 100 24.40 -4.60 -23.42
CA LEU A 100 23.72 -3.43 -22.90
C LEU A 100 24.17 -3.11 -21.47
N ILE A 101 24.35 -4.13 -20.62
CA ILE A 101 24.80 -3.96 -19.24
C ILE A 101 26.30 -3.65 -19.15
N ARG A 102 27.13 -4.09 -20.10
CA ARG A 102 28.58 -3.80 -20.11
C ARG A 102 28.93 -2.45 -20.73
N GLY A 103 28.03 -1.89 -21.52
CA GLY A 103 28.26 -0.65 -22.25
C GLY A 103 28.85 -0.83 -23.63
N GLU A 104 28.62 -1.99 -24.25
CA GLU A 104 29.08 -2.32 -25.61
C GLU A 104 27.98 -2.08 -26.66
N ALA A 105 26.72 -1.96 -26.23
CA ALA A 105 25.61 -1.60 -27.11
C ALA A 105 25.70 -0.15 -27.63
N SER A 106 24.88 0.21 -28.62
CA SER A 106 24.88 1.58 -29.17
C SER A 106 24.53 2.63 -28.08
N PRO A 107 25.18 3.82 -28.08
CA PRO A 107 24.93 4.85 -27.07
C PRO A 107 23.45 5.20 -26.93
N HIS A 108 22.71 5.31 -28.04
CA HIS A 108 21.28 5.56 -28.00
C HIS A 108 20.50 4.48 -27.21
N ARG A 109 20.78 3.19 -27.46
CA ARG A 109 20.10 2.07 -26.75
C ARG A 109 20.43 2.10 -25.26
N GLN A 110 21.69 2.32 -24.91
CA GLN A 110 22.14 2.43 -23.52
C GLN A 110 21.47 3.59 -22.78
N LEU A 111 21.41 4.77 -23.40
CA LEU A 111 20.80 5.95 -22.79
C LEU A 111 19.29 5.81 -22.62
N ARG A 112 18.60 5.17 -23.57
CA ARG A 112 17.16 4.87 -23.44
C ARG A 112 16.89 3.91 -22.28
N PHE A 113 17.71 2.88 -22.16
CA PHE A 113 17.62 1.95 -21.04
C PHE A 113 17.85 2.65 -19.69
N LEU A 114 18.88 3.49 -19.58
CA LEU A 114 19.14 4.29 -18.38
C LEU A 114 18.02 5.29 -18.07
N GLU A 115 17.50 5.99 -19.09
CA GLU A 115 16.35 6.89 -18.97
C GLU A 115 15.14 6.16 -18.37
N GLN A 116 14.80 4.98 -18.90
CA GLN A 116 13.69 4.17 -18.42
C GLN A 116 13.89 3.67 -16.99
N LEU A 117 15.08 3.15 -16.66
CA LEU A 117 15.40 2.73 -15.29
C LEU A 117 15.26 3.89 -14.29
N LEU A 118 15.75 5.07 -14.67
CA LEU A 118 15.71 6.25 -13.80
C LEU A 118 14.28 6.72 -13.51
N THR A 119 13.30 6.44 -14.37
CA THR A 119 11.88 6.75 -14.07
C THR A 119 11.35 5.97 -12.86
N LEU A 120 11.96 4.83 -12.54
CA LEU A 120 11.60 3.95 -11.43
C LEU A 120 12.32 4.32 -10.12
N VAL A 121 13.34 5.18 -10.18
CA VAL A 121 14.11 5.60 -9.00
C VAL A 121 13.33 6.70 -8.24
N PRO A 122 13.06 6.52 -6.92
CA PRO A 122 12.45 7.54 -6.10
C PRO A 122 13.24 8.85 -6.14
N GLY A 123 12.57 9.98 -6.39
CA GLY A 123 13.20 11.30 -6.47
C GLY A 123 13.67 11.74 -7.87
N CYS A 124 13.71 10.84 -8.84
CA CYS A 124 14.12 11.15 -10.22
C CYS A 124 13.04 11.86 -11.07
N ARG A 125 11.84 12.06 -10.51
CA ARG A 125 10.73 12.76 -11.17
C ARG A 125 11.02 14.27 -11.30
N LYS A 126 11.78 14.70 -12.30
CA LYS A 126 11.90 16.12 -12.63
C LYS A 126 10.68 16.61 -13.41
N ALA A 127 9.86 17.43 -12.76
CA ALA A 127 9.42 18.75 -13.21
C ALA A 127 8.90 18.98 -14.65
N ALA A 128 8.36 17.98 -15.36
CA ALA A 128 7.64 18.23 -16.61
C ALA A 128 6.46 17.26 -16.76
N GLY A 129 5.27 17.78 -16.50
CA GLY A 129 3.99 17.08 -16.67
C GLY A 129 2.96 17.53 -15.65
N HIS A 130 2.56 18.81 -15.70
CA HIS A 130 1.39 19.38 -15.03
C HIS A 130 1.21 18.94 -13.56
N ARG A 131 1.96 19.56 -12.65
CA ARG A 131 1.33 19.85 -11.35
C ARG A 131 0.15 20.74 -11.75
N LEU A 132 -1.08 20.20 -11.79
CA LEU A 132 -2.27 21.04 -11.79
C LEU A 132 -2.02 22.02 -10.65
N ASP A 133 -1.78 23.27 -11.04
CA ASP A 133 -1.52 24.34 -10.12
C ASP A 133 -2.66 24.25 -9.12
N GLN A 134 -2.32 23.98 -7.86
CA GLN A 134 -3.32 23.59 -6.86
C GLN A 134 -4.36 24.71 -6.73
N GLU A 135 -3.93 25.94 -7.02
CA GLU A 135 -4.75 27.13 -7.15
C GLU A 135 -5.70 27.09 -8.36
N MET A 136 -5.29 26.55 -9.50
CA MET A 136 -6.12 26.41 -10.70
C MET A 136 -7.24 25.36 -10.50
N LEU A 137 -6.94 24.25 -9.83
CA LEU A 137 -7.96 23.25 -9.42
C LEU A 137 -8.92 23.82 -8.38
N LEU A 138 -8.42 24.58 -7.41
CA LEU A 138 -9.28 25.28 -6.44
C LEU A 138 -10.16 26.31 -7.15
N ASN A 139 -9.61 27.07 -8.09
CA ASN A 139 -10.37 28.05 -8.88
C ASN A 139 -11.43 27.38 -9.77
N GLU A 140 -11.17 26.18 -10.30
CA GLU A 140 -12.13 25.39 -11.07
C GLU A 140 -13.24 24.81 -10.17
N LEU A 141 -12.90 24.36 -8.95
CA LEU A 141 -13.88 23.91 -7.95
C LEU A 141 -14.78 25.04 -7.43
N TYR A 142 -14.24 26.24 -7.25
CA TYR A 142 -14.98 27.44 -6.83
C TYR A 142 -15.54 28.25 -8.01
N ALA A 143 -15.39 27.77 -9.25
CA ALA A 143 -15.99 28.41 -10.42
C ALA A 143 -17.52 28.45 -10.28
N ALA A 144 -18.14 29.52 -10.78
CA ALA A 144 -19.58 29.76 -10.63
C ALA A 144 -20.44 28.60 -11.14
N ASP A 145 -19.98 27.90 -12.17
CA ASP A 145 -20.66 26.75 -12.78
C ASP A 145 -20.61 25.50 -11.89
N ASN A 146 -19.55 25.33 -11.09
CA ASN A 146 -19.32 24.15 -10.25
C ASN A 146 -19.75 24.36 -8.78
N LEU A 147 -19.85 25.61 -8.34
CA LEU A 147 -20.26 26.00 -6.99
C LEU A 147 -21.61 25.38 -6.52
N PRO A 148 -22.69 25.29 -7.32
CA PRO A 148 -23.93 24.66 -6.87
C PRO A 148 -23.78 23.16 -6.63
N HIS A 149 -23.01 22.47 -7.49
CA HIS A 149 -22.71 21.05 -7.34
C HIS A 149 -21.84 20.76 -6.11
N PHE A 150 -20.83 21.60 -5.88
CA PHE A 150 -19.98 21.53 -4.70
C PHE A 150 -20.77 21.79 -3.41
N THR A 151 -21.68 22.78 -3.41
CA THR A 151 -22.55 23.09 -2.27
C THR A 151 -23.49 21.93 -1.94
N GLN A 152 -23.96 21.20 -2.96
CA GLN A 152 -24.80 20.02 -2.80
C GLN A 152 -24.03 18.82 -2.23
N MET A 153 -22.75 18.66 -2.61
CA MET A 153 -21.85 17.67 -1.99
C MET A 153 -21.57 17.96 -0.50
N LEU A 154 -21.40 19.23 -0.13
CA LEU A 154 -21.16 19.64 1.26
C LEU A 154 -22.42 19.56 2.15
N LYS A 155 -23.60 19.42 1.55
CA LYS A 155 -24.88 19.23 2.24
C LYS A 155 -25.65 18.06 1.61
N PRO A 156 -25.20 16.81 1.82
CA PRO A 156 -25.94 15.65 1.34
C PRO A 156 -27.34 15.62 1.97
N THR A 157 -28.34 15.24 1.18
CA THR A 157 -29.75 15.16 1.61
C THR A 157 -29.98 14.07 2.66
N LEU A 158 -29.02 13.15 2.81
CA LEU A 158 -28.99 12.12 3.84
C LEU A 158 -27.72 12.32 4.66
N ASP A 159 -27.90 12.61 5.93
CA ASP A 159 -26.83 12.79 6.91
C ASP A 159 -26.36 11.39 7.34
N PRO A 160 -25.14 10.94 6.98
CA PRO A 160 -24.70 9.55 7.22
C PRO A 160 -24.32 9.29 8.69
N TRP A 161 -24.44 10.30 9.56
CA TRP A 161 -24.00 10.22 10.95
C TRP A 161 -25.13 9.69 11.86
N PRO A 162 -24.86 8.63 12.66
CA PRO A 162 -25.77 8.17 13.71
C PRO A 162 -26.14 9.29 14.69
N ALA A 163 -27.35 9.23 15.25
CA ALA A 163 -27.87 10.24 16.19
C ALA A 163 -26.94 10.52 17.38
N ASP A 164 -26.15 9.52 17.76
CA ASP A 164 -25.24 9.49 18.91
C ASP A 164 -24.12 10.54 18.78
N ILE A 165 -23.70 10.86 17.55
CA ILE A 165 -22.62 11.83 17.28
C ILE A 165 -23.16 13.28 17.28
N LYS A 166 -24.46 13.48 17.00
CA LYS A 166 -25.09 14.80 17.09
C LYS A 166 -25.21 15.32 18.53
N ALA A 167 -25.29 14.41 19.51
CA ALA A 167 -25.32 14.77 20.93
C ALA A 167 -23.99 15.41 21.38
N LEU A 168 -22.86 14.99 20.82
CA LEU A 168 -21.53 15.48 21.19
C LEU A 168 -21.23 16.90 20.67
N ARG A 169 -21.91 17.33 19.60
CA ARG A 169 -21.71 18.66 19.00
C ARG A 169 -22.59 19.74 19.64
N ASN A 170 -23.69 19.33 20.28
CA ASN A 170 -24.64 20.25 20.93
C ASN A 170 -24.35 20.46 22.43
N SER A 171 -23.48 19.66 23.05
CA SER A 171 -23.10 19.79 24.45
C SER A 171 -22.09 20.91 24.74
N THR A 172 -21.48 21.51 23.72
CA THR A 172 -20.51 22.62 23.90
C THR A 172 -21.16 24.01 23.85
N LYS A 173 -22.35 24.18 24.44
CA LYS A 173 -23.01 25.49 24.58
C LYS A 173 -23.62 25.71 25.97
N SER A 174 -22.78 25.77 27.00
CA SER A 174 -22.96 26.71 28.11
C SER A 174 -21.74 26.67 29.04
N ALA A 175 -20.90 27.69 28.98
CA ALA A 175 -20.02 28.02 30.09
C ALA A 175 -20.84 28.84 31.11
N PRO A 176 -20.97 28.42 32.38
CA PRO A 176 -21.60 29.25 33.39
C PRO A 176 -20.60 30.31 33.88
N LYS A 177 -21.06 31.55 34.01
CA LYS A 177 -20.30 32.62 34.70
C LYS A 177 -20.32 32.34 36.21
N PRO A 178 -19.20 32.41 36.93
CA PRO A 178 -19.19 32.16 38.36
C PRO A 178 -19.89 33.31 39.09
N SER A 179 -20.81 32.93 39.97
CA SER A 179 -21.53 33.84 40.86
C SER A 179 -20.76 33.99 42.17
N ARG A 180 -20.87 35.17 42.79
CA ARG A 180 -20.04 35.64 43.92
C ARG A 180 -20.19 34.83 45.21
N GLU A 181 -21.09 33.85 45.26
CA GLU A 181 -21.30 32.95 46.41
C GLU A 181 -20.24 31.82 46.50
N GLU A 182 -19.60 31.44 45.39
CA GLU A 182 -18.58 30.38 45.37
C GLU A 182 -17.28 30.77 46.09
N ALA A 183 -16.99 32.08 46.22
CA ALA A 183 -15.76 32.55 46.87
C ALA A 183 -15.76 32.32 48.39
N ALA A 184 -16.93 32.33 49.03
CA ALA A 184 -17.05 32.01 50.46
C ALA A 184 -16.84 30.51 50.72
N ASP A 185 -17.30 29.66 49.79
CA ASP A 185 -17.18 28.21 49.87
C ASP A 185 -15.76 27.72 49.57
N VAL A 186 -15.02 28.42 48.68
CA VAL A 186 -13.60 28.14 48.46
C VAL A 186 -12.76 28.48 49.69
N ALA A 187 -13.08 29.55 50.41
CA ALA A 187 -12.33 29.95 51.61
C ALA A 187 -12.51 28.96 52.77
N THR A 188 -13.73 28.45 52.98
CA THR A 188 -14.01 27.41 53.98
C THR A 188 -13.37 26.09 53.60
N LEU A 189 -13.37 25.72 52.32
CA LEU A 189 -12.73 24.51 51.80
C LEU A 189 -11.20 24.61 51.92
N LEU A 190 -10.61 25.78 51.66
CA LEU A 190 -9.19 26.02 51.88
C LEU A 190 -8.80 25.92 53.36
N GLN A 191 -9.58 26.51 54.28
CA GLN A 191 -9.34 26.34 55.72
C GLN A 191 -9.47 24.89 56.18
N LEU A 192 -10.47 24.16 55.66
CA LEU A 192 -10.63 22.75 55.94
C LEU A 192 -9.42 21.96 55.44
N THR A 193 -8.99 22.18 54.19
CA THR A 193 -7.81 21.50 53.64
C THR A 193 -6.53 21.82 54.42
N GLN A 194 -6.38 23.08 54.85
CA GLN A 194 -5.24 23.49 55.69
C GLN A 194 -5.26 22.77 57.03
N SER A 195 -6.41 22.69 57.71
CA SER A 195 -6.54 21.95 58.97
C SER A 195 -6.27 20.44 58.80
N THR A 196 -6.70 19.85 57.68
CA THR A 196 -6.41 18.44 57.39
C THR A 196 -4.94 18.20 57.06
N LEU A 197 -4.26 19.15 56.42
CA LEU A 197 -2.82 19.09 56.15
C LEU A 197 -2.01 19.21 57.43
N GLU A 198 -2.38 20.11 58.34
CA GLU A 198 -1.74 20.24 59.66
C GLU A 198 -1.94 18.97 60.51
N GLN A 199 -3.13 18.38 60.47
CA GLN A 199 -3.42 17.11 61.13
C GLN A 199 -2.60 15.95 60.52
N LEU A 200 -2.52 15.84 59.19
CA LEU A 200 -1.68 14.85 58.51
C LEU A 200 -0.20 15.07 58.81
N GLN A 201 0.26 16.32 58.88
CA GLN A 201 1.63 16.64 59.22
C GLN A 201 1.97 16.23 60.65
N SER A 202 1.05 16.41 61.60
CA SER A 202 1.21 15.91 62.98
C SER A 202 1.21 14.38 63.05
N GLN A 203 0.45 13.69 62.19
CA GLN A 203 0.51 12.22 62.08
C GLN A 203 1.79 11.72 61.42
N CYS A 204 2.46 12.56 60.61
CA CYS A 204 3.71 12.26 59.93
C CYS A 204 4.95 12.78 60.68
N GLU A 205 4.80 13.25 61.92
CA GLU A 205 5.91 13.77 62.73
C GLU A 205 7.00 12.71 62.96
N PHE A 206 6.65 11.41 62.91
CA PHE A 206 7.59 10.29 62.96
C PHE A 206 8.57 10.23 61.76
N LEU A 207 8.23 10.82 60.61
CA LEU A 207 9.12 10.90 59.43
C LEU A 207 10.17 12.00 59.56
N SER A 208 9.95 12.97 60.45
CA SER A 208 10.88 14.09 60.70
C SER A 208 11.93 13.76 61.77
N SER A 209 11.75 12.63 62.46
CA SER A 209 12.69 12.10 63.44
C SER A 209 13.87 11.47 62.70
N GLU A 210 15.03 12.15 62.66
CA GLU A 210 16.33 11.64 62.19
C GLU A 210 16.89 10.49 63.06
N ALA A 211 16.04 9.59 63.55
CA ALA A 211 16.43 8.45 64.37
C ALA A 211 16.36 7.15 63.55
N GLN A 212 17.50 6.85 62.93
CA GLN A 212 18.10 5.51 62.80
C GLN A 212 17.13 4.31 62.73
N SER A 213 16.78 3.88 61.51
CA SER A 213 16.54 2.46 61.22
C SER A 213 17.04 2.11 59.81
N PRO A 214 17.64 0.92 59.58
CA PRO A 214 18.16 0.52 58.28
C PRO A 214 17.01 -0.06 57.46
N GLY A 215 16.41 0.76 56.59
CA GLY A 215 15.19 0.39 55.86
C GLY A 215 15.09 1.02 54.48
N VAL A 216 15.87 0.50 53.52
CA VAL A 216 15.63 0.37 52.06
C VAL A 216 15.40 1.63 51.19
N PHE A 217 14.96 2.79 51.69
CA PHE A 217 14.87 4.00 50.87
C PHE A 217 15.32 5.25 51.63
N SER A 218 16.60 5.62 51.45
CA SER A 218 17.05 6.93 51.92
C SER A 218 16.41 8.03 51.06
N PRO A 219 16.01 9.17 51.64
CA PRO A 219 15.49 10.31 50.88
C PRO A 219 16.50 10.85 49.85
N SER A 220 17.80 10.60 50.06
CA SER A 220 18.85 10.84 49.07
C SER A 220 18.72 9.92 47.84
N SER A 221 18.45 8.63 48.01
CA SER A 221 18.26 7.69 46.89
C SER A 221 16.99 8.00 46.09
N LEU A 222 15.91 8.39 46.77
CA LEU A 222 14.68 8.82 46.09
C LEU A 222 14.89 10.12 45.31
N ARG A 223 15.65 11.07 45.85
CA ARG A 223 16.03 12.29 45.14
C ARG A 223 16.85 11.98 43.90
N VAL A 224 17.82 11.08 43.99
CA VAL A 224 18.63 10.65 42.83
C VAL A 224 17.75 9.99 41.77
N ALA A 225 16.88 9.04 42.15
CA ALA A 225 15.97 8.40 41.22
C ALA A 225 14.98 9.38 40.55
N ALA A 226 14.50 10.38 41.30
CA ALA A 226 13.65 11.43 40.76
C ALA A 226 14.40 12.33 39.76
N CYS A 227 15.65 12.70 40.07
CA CYS A 227 16.51 13.46 39.16
C CYS A 227 16.84 12.66 37.89
N ASP A 228 17.15 11.37 38.01
CA ASP A 228 17.44 10.49 36.88
C ASP A 228 16.22 10.32 35.98
N LEU A 229 15.03 10.15 36.57
CA LEU A 229 13.78 10.07 35.82
C LEU A 229 13.45 11.38 35.12
N GLN A 230 13.67 12.52 35.78
CA GLN A 230 13.51 13.83 35.16
C GLN A 230 14.47 14.03 33.98
N LEU A 231 15.72 13.59 34.11
CA LEU A 231 16.71 13.63 33.03
C LEU A 231 16.30 12.71 31.87
N LEU A 232 15.81 11.49 32.17
CA LEU A 232 15.33 10.55 31.17
C LEU A 232 14.11 11.11 30.42
N MET A 233 13.17 11.71 31.13
CA MET A 233 12.00 12.35 30.52
C MET A 233 12.41 13.53 29.63
N ALA A 234 13.32 14.40 30.10
CA ALA A 234 13.79 15.55 29.32
C ALA A 234 14.56 15.12 28.06
N THR A 235 15.41 14.11 28.17
CA THR A 235 16.14 13.54 27.02
C THR A 235 15.20 12.85 26.05
N PHE A 236 14.25 12.05 26.54
CA PHE A 236 13.21 11.46 25.70
C PHE A 236 12.37 12.51 24.98
N SER A 237 11.88 13.54 25.68
CA SER A 237 11.12 14.62 25.06
C SER A 237 11.92 15.35 23.99
N HIS A 238 13.22 15.57 24.21
CA HIS A 238 14.07 16.19 23.21
C HIS A 238 14.22 15.30 21.96
N VAL A 239 14.55 14.02 22.13
CA VAL A 239 14.66 13.05 21.02
C VAL A 239 13.32 12.84 20.31
N PHE A 240 12.23 12.82 21.06
CA PHE A 240 10.89 12.76 20.48
C PHE A 240 10.65 14.00 19.61
N ASP A 241 10.96 15.19 20.11
CA ASP A 241 10.71 16.44 19.40
C ASP A 241 11.59 16.63 18.16
N THR A 242 12.86 16.21 18.21
CA THR A 242 13.81 16.34 17.10
C THR A 242 13.63 15.25 16.05
N ASP A 243 13.48 13.99 16.50
CA ASP A 243 13.69 12.84 15.63
C ASP A 243 12.39 12.09 15.36
N LEU A 244 11.51 11.93 16.35
CA LEU A 244 10.35 11.03 16.24
C LEU A 244 9.03 11.75 15.90
N ARG A 245 8.88 13.01 16.31
CA ARG A 245 7.65 13.81 16.13
C ARG A 245 7.29 13.90 14.65
N ALA A 246 8.28 14.08 13.78
CA ALA A 246 8.06 14.13 12.34
C ALA A 246 7.55 12.81 11.73
N PHE A 247 7.72 11.67 12.41
CA PHE A 247 7.17 10.37 12.00
C PHE A 247 5.82 10.09 12.64
N CYS A 248 5.65 10.40 13.93
CA CYS A 248 4.40 10.18 14.67
C CYS A 248 3.27 11.12 14.25
N SER A 249 3.60 12.27 13.66
CA SER A 249 2.63 13.26 13.17
C SER A 249 2.29 13.09 11.69
N ARG A 250 2.79 12.05 11.02
CA ARG A 250 2.45 11.80 9.61
C ARG A 250 1.03 11.27 9.52
N ASP A 251 0.30 11.79 8.54
CA ASP A 251 -0.98 11.20 8.16
C ASP A 251 -0.79 9.71 7.82
N PRO A 252 -1.78 8.86 8.12
CA PRO A 252 -1.74 7.45 7.77
C PRO A 252 -1.41 7.30 6.29
N PRO A 253 -0.59 6.31 5.88
CA PRO A 253 -0.30 6.09 4.48
C PRO A 253 -1.62 5.80 3.74
N SER A 254 -2.08 6.76 2.95
CA SER A 254 -3.22 6.58 2.06
C SER A 254 -2.76 5.76 0.86
N PHE A 255 -3.54 4.75 0.51
CA PHE A 255 -3.31 3.99 -0.72
C PHE A 255 -3.29 4.95 -1.93
N SER A 256 -2.33 4.81 -2.84
CA SER A 256 -2.27 5.63 -4.05
C SER A 256 -3.45 5.28 -4.97
N ALA A 257 -3.80 6.17 -5.90
CA ALA A 257 -4.82 5.90 -6.93
C ALA A 257 -4.51 4.65 -7.79
N GLU A 258 -3.27 4.14 -7.74
CA GLU A 258 -2.88 2.89 -8.39
C GLU A 258 -3.42 1.66 -7.65
N ALA A 259 -3.69 1.75 -6.35
CA ALA A 259 -4.32 0.67 -5.58
C ALA A 259 -5.74 0.37 -6.07
N ASP A 260 -6.48 1.38 -6.53
CA ASP A 260 -7.78 1.20 -7.17
C ASP A 260 -7.65 0.46 -8.51
N VAL A 261 -6.54 0.67 -9.22
CA VAL A 261 -6.22 -0.08 -10.45
C VAL A 261 -5.93 -1.54 -10.11
N PHE A 262 -5.16 -1.83 -9.06
CA PHE A 262 -4.92 -3.21 -8.59
C PHE A 262 -6.20 -3.89 -8.12
N GLN A 263 -7.06 -3.19 -7.40
CA GLN A 263 -8.34 -3.73 -6.96
C GLN A 263 -9.25 -4.01 -8.17
N ARG A 264 -9.27 -3.12 -9.16
CA ARG A 264 -10.05 -3.27 -10.38
C ARG A 264 -9.53 -4.39 -11.27
N THR A 265 -8.21 -4.52 -11.44
CA THR A 265 -7.62 -5.63 -12.21
C THR A 265 -7.85 -6.96 -11.52
N HIS A 266 -7.70 -7.03 -10.19
CA HIS A 266 -8.01 -8.23 -9.41
C HIS A 266 -9.49 -8.63 -9.55
N GLN A 267 -10.42 -7.67 -9.48
CA GLN A 267 -11.85 -7.94 -9.69
C GLN A 267 -12.15 -8.44 -11.11
N LEU A 268 -11.53 -7.84 -12.13
CA LEU A 268 -11.69 -8.28 -13.53
C LEU A 268 -11.12 -9.69 -13.73
N LEU A 269 -10.00 -10.02 -13.10
CA LEU A 269 -9.36 -11.34 -13.20
C LEU A 269 -10.21 -12.41 -12.51
N LEU A 270 -10.80 -12.09 -11.35
CA LEU A 270 -11.77 -12.96 -10.68
C LEU A 270 -13.03 -13.18 -11.53
N ALA A 271 -13.58 -12.12 -12.13
CA ALA A 271 -14.74 -12.24 -13.02
C ALA A 271 -14.43 -13.14 -14.23
N PHE A 272 -13.25 -12.97 -14.83
CA PHE A 272 -12.80 -13.82 -15.94
C PHE A 272 -12.64 -15.29 -15.55
N ILE A 273 -12.06 -15.58 -14.37
CA ILE A 273 -11.95 -16.96 -13.87
C ILE A 273 -13.35 -17.58 -13.69
N MET A 274 -14.28 -16.83 -13.10
CA MET A 274 -15.64 -17.31 -12.89
C MET A 274 -16.37 -17.56 -14.22
N GLU A 275 -16.17 -16.72 -15.23
CA GLU A 275 -16.72 -16.94 -16.58
C GLU A 275 -16.15 -18.21 -17.24
N LEU A 276 -14.85 -18.49 -17.07
CA LEU A 276 -14.24 -19.72 -17.55
C LEU A 276 -14.83 -20.95 -16.86
N GLU A 277 -15.03 -20.91 -15.55
CA GLU A 277 -15.68 -21.99 -14.80
C GLU A 277 -17.11 -22.22 -15.30
N MET A 278 -17.89 -21.16 -15.49
CA MET A 278 -19.24 -21.26 -16.06
C MET A 278 -19.24 -21.87 -17.47
N LEU A 279 -18.27 -21.52 -18.33
CA LEU A 279 -18.14 -22.13 -19.65
C LEU A 279 -17.80 -23.62 -19.58
N THR A 280 -16.98 -24.04 -18.61
CA THR A 280 -16.70 -25.47 -18.40
C THR A 280 -17.96 -26.23 -18.00
N GLU A 281 -18.76 -25.73 -17.06
CA GLU A 281 -20.02 -26.36 -16.67
C GLU A 281 -21.02 -26.45 -17.83
N VAL A 282 -21.15 -25.40 -18.63
CA VAL A 282 -22.02 -25.40 -19.83
C VAL A 282 -21.53 -26.45 -20.85
N SER A 283 -20.22 -26.59 -21.02
CA SER A 283 -19.65 -27.60 -21.92
C SER A 283 -19.95 -29.02 -21.44
N GLU A 284 -19.82 -29.30 -20.15
CA GLU A 284 -20.13 -30.60 -19.55
C GLU A 284 -21.64 -30.90 -19.64
N GLY A 285 -22.49 -29.91 -19.34
CA GLY A 285 -23.94 -30.01 -19.50
C GLY A 285 -24.35 -30.27 -20.94
N SER A 286 -23.68 -29.64 -21.92
CA SER A 286 -23.90 -29.90 -23.35
C SER A 286 -23.50 -31.33 -23.73
N VAL A 287 -22.35 -31.82 -23.25
CA VAL A 287 -21.93 -33.21 -23.50
C VAL A 287 -22.96 -34.18 -22.93
N SER A 288 -23.37 -33.99 -21.67
CA SER A 288 -24.41 -34.80 -21.02
C SER A 288 -25.74 -34.78 -21.80
N MET A 289 -26.20 -33.61 -22.23
CA MET A 289 -27.41 -33.47 -23.04
C MET A 289 -27.28 -34.18 -24.39
N THR A 290 -26.15 -34.05 -25.08
CA THR A 290 -25.92 -34.76 -26.36
C THR A 290 -25.91 -36.28 -26.17
N GLU A 291 -25.43 -36.76 -25.03
CA GLU A 291 -25.44 -38.18 -24.69
C GLU A 291 -26.84 -38.68 -24.37
N GLU A 292 -27.64 -37.93 -23.61
CA GLU A 292 -29.07 -38.21 -23.41
C GLU A 292 -29.83 -38.25 -24.75
N VAL A 293 -29.57 -37.31 -25.65
CA VAL A 293 -30.20 -37.28 -26.99
C VAL A 293 -29.81 -38.51 -27.81
N LYS A 294 -28.55 -38.92 -27.79
CA LYS A 294 -28.09 -40.16 -28.45
C LYS A 294 -28.73 -41.40 -27.85
N GLN A 295 -28.89 -41.44 -26.52
CA GLN A 295 -29.60 -42.54 -25.84
C GLN A 295 -31.08 -42.59 -26.23
N LEU A 296 -31.75 -41.44 -26.34
CA LEU A 296 -33.14 -41.37 -26.80
C LEU A 296 -33.31 -41.75 -28.27
N GLN A 297 -32.33 -41.44 -29.13
CA GLN A 297 -32.34 -41.86 -30.53
C GLN A 297 -32.12 -43.37 -30.70
N THR A 298 -31.32 -44.00 -29.84
CA THR A 298 -31.05 -45.44 -29.88
C THR A 298 -32.11 -46.27 -29.14
N GLN A 299 -32.71 -45.73 -28.08
CA GLN A 299 -33.82 -46.34 -27.33
C GLN A 299 -34.95 -45.31 -27.13
N PRO A 300 -35.98 -45.29 -28.00
CA PRO A 300 -37.10 -44.37 -27.86
C PRO A 300 -37.86 -44.64 -26.55
N CYS A 301 -37.85 -43.64 -25.67
CA CYS A 301 -38.55 -43.64 -24.39
C CYS A 301 -39.84 -42.82 -24.50
N TYR A 302 -40.93 -43.34 -23.94
CA TYR A 302 -42.25 -42.72 -24.01
C TYR A 302 -42.67 -42.22 -22.63
N ARG A 303 -43.22 -40.99 -22.57
CA ARG A 303 -43.75 -40.44 -21.32
C ARG A 303 -45.14 -41.01 -21.07
N SER A 304 -45.31 -41.70 -19.94
CA SER A 304 -46.61 -42.14 -19.43
C SER A 304 -46.72 -41.80 -17.94
N ARG A 305 -47.81 -41.16 -17.52
CA ARG A 305 -48.04 -40.69 -16.13
C ARG A 305 -46.90 -39.84 -15.54
N GLY A 306 -46.22 -39.05 -16.36
CA GLY A 306 -45.13 -38.17 -15.91
C GLY A 306 -43.76 -38.84 -15.79
N GLU A 307 -43.67 -40.17 -15.93
CA GLU A 307 -42.42 -40.92 -15.88
C GLU A 307 -41.92 -41.28 -17.29
N LYS A 308 -40.59 -41.26 -17.49
CA LYS A 308 -39.96 -41.79 -18.72
C LYS A 308 -39.92 -43.32 -18.61
N ARG A 309 -40.61 -44.04 -19.51
CA ARG A 309 -40.58 -45.52 -19.56
C ARG A 309 -40.14 -46.00 -20.94
N LYS A 310 -39.47 -47.15 -21.01
CA LYS A 310 -39.11 -47.75 -22.30
C LYS A 310 -40.32 -48.49 -22.89
N LEU A 311 -40.34 -48.65 -24.21
CA LEU A 311 -41.39 -49.41 -24.91
C LEU A 311 -41.64 -50.83 -24.33
N PRO A 312 -40.61 -51.64 -24.02
CA PRO A 312 -40.81 -52.96 -23.40
C PRO A 312 -41.51 -52.87 -22.04
N ASP A 313 -41.17 -51.90 -21.19
CA ASP A 313 -41.79 -51.73 -19.88
C ASP A 313 -43.29 -51.38 -20.00
N GLN A 314 -43.66 -50.61 -21.04
CA GLN A 314 -45.08 -50.32 -21.32
C GLN A 314 -45.83 -51.53 -21.86
N LEU A 315 -45.19 -52.33 -22.72
CA LEU A 315 -45.75 -53.56 -23.25
C LEU A 315 -45.98 -54.59 -22.14
N GLU A 316 -45.07 -54.67 -21.17
CA GLU A 316 -45.16 -55.56 -20.01
C GLU A 316 -46.23 -55.12 -19.00
N GLU A 317 -46.41 -53.81 -18.80
CA GLU A 317 -47.52 -53.28 -18.01
C GLU A 317 -48.88 -53.50 -18.70
N LEU A 318 -48.94 -53.32 -20.03
CA LEU A 318 -50.15 -53.61 -20.80
C LEU A 318 -50.48 -55.11 -20.81
N SER A 319 -49.48 -55.98 -20.97
CA SER A 319 -49.69 -57.42 -20.94
C SER A 319 -50.17 -57.88 -19.56
N ARG A 320 -49.61 -57.32 -18.48
CA ARG A 320 -50.06 -57.56 -17.11
C ARG A 320 -51.52 -57.11 -16.91
N ARG A 321 -51.86 -55.89 -17.33
CA ARG A 321 -53.25 -55.40 -17.25
C ARG A 321 -54.21 -56.27 -18.05
N ILE A 322 -53.85 -56.65 -19.28
CA ILE A 322 -54.69 -57.53 -20.11
C ILE A 322 -54.89 -58.88 -19.41
N GLN A 323 -53.84 -59.46 -18.82
CA GLN A 323 -53.95 -60.68 -18.01
C GLN A 323 -54.84 -60.48 -16.77
N ASP A 324 -54.80 -59.31 -16.14
CA ASP A 324 -55.66 -58.97 -14.99
C ASP A 324 -57.13 -58.75 -15.40
N PHE A 325 -57.41 -58.39 -16.66
CA PHE A 325 -58.76 -58.24 -17.20
C PHE A 325 -59.36 -59.55 -17.76
N PHE A 326 -58.53 -60.54 -18.10
CA PHE A 326 -58.98 -61.84 -18.63
C PHE A 326 -59.87 -62.69 -17.70
N PRO A 327 -59.83 -62.61 -16.35
CA PRO A 327 -60.76 -63.32 -15.48
C PRO A 327 -62.15 -62.67 -15.36
N LEU A 328 -62.41 -61.53 -16.03
CA LEU A 328 -63.63 -60.72 -15.84
C LEU A 328 -64.57 -60.67 -17.07
N LEU A 329 -64.32 -61.46 -18.12
CA LEU A 329 -65.24 -61.59 -19.26
C LEU A 329 -66.22 -62.76 -19.03
N PRO A 330 -67.53 -62.52 -18.86
CA PRO A 330 -68.52 -63.59 -18.84
C PRO A 330 -68.75 -64.13 -20.26
N SER A 331 -68.79 -65.46 -20.36
CA SER A 331 -69.28 -66.23 -21.52
C SER A 331 -70.77 -66.03 -21.74
#